data_AF-A0A7X5TFL5-F1
#
_entry.id   AF-A0A7X5TFL5-F1
#
_cell.length_a   1.000
_cell.length_b   1.000
_cell.length_c   1.000
_cell.angle_alpha   90.00
_cell.angle_beta   90.00
_cell.angle_gamma   90.00
#
_symmetry.space_group_name_H-M   'P 1'
#
loop_
_entity.id
_entity.type
_entity.pdbx_description
1 polymer ?
#
loop_
_entity_poly.entity_id
_entity_poly.type
_entity_poly.pdbx_seq_one_letter_code
_entity_poly.pdbx_strand_id
1 'polypeptide(L)' 'MAHEHNWSLVYDTFIPEQEGLRESLCTLGNGYFATRGAFPEVDADDHHYPGTYLAGGYNRLNTEVVG' A
#
# COMPACT_ATOMS: atom_id res chain seq x y z
N MET A 1 22.72 7.19 -9.22
CA MET A 1 23.44 6.39 -8.21
C MET A 1 22.80 6.72 -6.88
N ALA A 2 22.18 5.75 -6.20
CA ALA A 2 21.51 5.99 -4.94
C ALA A 2 22.54 6.44 -3.90
N HIS A 3 22.29 7.58 -3.25
CA HIS A 3 23.06 8.02 -2.08
C HIS A 3 22.72 7.09 -0.90
N GLU A 4 23.72 6.54 -0.23
CA GLU A 4 23.52 5.69 0.96
C GLU A 4 22.98 6.52 2.13
N HIS A 5 21.67 6.43 2.36
CA HIS A 5 21.04 6.86 3.60
C HIS A 5 20.75 5.59 4.42
N ASN A 6 21.63 5.26 5.37
CA ASN A 6 21.57 4.01 6.17
C ASN A 6 20.24 3.75 6.92
N TRP A 7 19.34 4.73 6.95
CA TRP A 7 18.03 4.66 7.60
C TRP A 7 16.88 5.23 6.75
N SER A 8 17.07 5.41 5.45
CA SER A 8 16.03 5.99 4.59
C SER A 8 15.87 5.22 3.30
N LEU A 9 14.63 4.89 2.97
CA LEU A 9 14.22 4.41 1.66
C LEU A 9 13.66 5.60 0.87
N VAL A 10 14.33 5.97 -0.22
CA VAL A 10 13.99 7.17 -1.00
C VAL A 10 13.69 6.78 -2.45
N TYR A 11 12.56 7.25 -2.96
CA TYR A 11 12.19 7.24 -4.37
C TYR A 11 12.14 8.68 -4.85
N ASP A 12 12.92 9.02 -5.86
CA ASP A 12 13.08 10.38 -6.41
C ASP A 12 12.39 10.57 -7.77
N THR A 13 11.81 9.50 -8.31
CA THR A 13 11.19 9.45 -9.63
C THR A 13 9.84 8.74 -9.54
N PHE A 14 8.93 9.08 -10.45
CA PHE A 14 7.64 8.40 -10.63
C PHE A 14 7.73 7.45 -11.84
N ILE A 15 7.45 6.17 -11.61
CA ILE A 15 7.39 5.13 -12.66
C ILE A 15 6.08 4.37 -12.44
N PRO A 16 5.03 4.58 -13.27
CA PRO A 16 3.68 4.05 -13.01
C PRO A 16 3.66 2.55 -12.68
N GLU A 17 4.44 1.76 -13.42
CA GLU A 17 4.49 0.30 -13.28
C GLU A 17 5.14 -0.16 -11.96
N GLN A 18 5.80 0.75 -11.23
CA GLN A 18 6.43 0.49 -9.94
C GLN A 18 5.64 1.05 -8.75
N GLU A 19 4.56 1.81 -8.97
CA GLU A 19 3.86 2.49 -7.88
C GLU A 19 3.25 1.50 -6.89
N GLY A 20 2.66 0.40 -7.35
CA GLY A 20 2.17 -0.67 -6.45
C GLY A 20 3.27 -1.25 -5.53
N LEU A 21 4.51 -1.34 -6.01
CA LEU A 21 5.68 -1.75 -5.20
C LEU A 21 6.06 -0.65 -4.20
N ARG A 22 6.18 0.59 -4.68
CA ARG A 22 6.50 1.76 -3.85
C ARG A 22 5.50 1.92 -2.71
N GLU A 23 4.21 1.85 -3.00
CA GLU A 23 3.14 1.92 -2.00
C GLU A 23 3.26 0.83 -0.92
N SER A 24 3.68 -0.36 -1.33
CA SER A 24 3.90 -1.49 -0.41
C SER A 24 5.12 -1.24 0.49
N LEU A 25 6.24 -0.80 -0.07
CA LEU A 25 7.48 -0.57 0.67
C LEU A 25 7.44 0.69 1.55
N CYS A 26 6.69 1.71 1.14
CA CYS A 26 6.48 2.95 1.88
C CYS A 26 5.23 2.92 2.78
N THR A 27 4.66 1.73 3.04
CA THR A 27 3.56 1.55 3.99
C THR A 27 4.00 1.94 5.41
N LEU A 28 3.16 2.69 6.13
CA LEU A 28 3.35 2.99 7.54
C LEU A 28 2.31 2.25 8.39
N GLY A 29 2.72 1.81 9.58
CA GLY A 29 1.82 1.15 10.52
C GLY A 29 2.38 1.11 11.94
N ASN A 30 1.48 0.93 12.91
CA ASN A 30 1.80 0.95 14.34
C ASN A 30 1.33 -0.31 15.09
N GLY A 31 0.94 -1.35 14.35
CA GLY A 31 0.37 -2.58 14.91
C GLY A 31 -1.13 -2.52 15.19
N TYR A 32 -1.74 -1.32 15.28
CA TYR A 32 -3.19 -1.14 15.34
C TYR A 32 -3.81 -0.95 13.96
N PHE A 33 -3.15 -0.14 13.11
CA PHE A 33 -3.51 0.00 11.70
C PHE A 33 -2.25 0.14 10.82
N ALA A 34 -2.45 -0.01 9.52
CA ALA A 34 -1.45 0.29 8.50
C ALA A 34 -2.10 0.98 7.29
N THR A 35 -1.39 1.92 6.68
CA THR A 35 -1.82 2.65 5.47
C THR A 35 -0.73 2.54 4.42
N ARG A 36 -1.11 2.08 3.22
CA ARG A 36 -0.20 2.00 2.06
C ARG A 36 0.36 3.39 1.72
N GLY A 37 1.59 3.43 1.23
CA GLY A 37 2.27 4.68 0.84
C GLY A 37 1.77 5.28 -0.47
N ALA A 38 0.47 5.20 -0.76
CA ALA A 38 -0.16 5.82 -1.92
C ALA A 38 -0.27 7.33 -1.74
N PHE A 39 -0.32 8.06 -2.85
CA PHE A 39 -0.61 9.50 -2.82
C PHE A 39 -2.01 9.75 -2.23
N PRO A 40 -2.22 10.79 -1.40
CA PRO A 40 -3.52 11.03 -0.78
C PRO A 40 -4.62 11.43 -1.76
N GLU A 41 -4.26 11.88 -2.96
CA GLU A 41 -5.18 12.33 -4.01
C GLU A 41 -5.62 11.24 -5.01
N VAL A 42 -5.05 10.04 -4.96
CA VAL A 42 -5.34 8.98 -5.95
C VAL A 42 -6.44 8.03 -5.47
N ASP A 43 -7.29 7.63 -6.42
CA ASP A 43 -8.19 6.49 -6.26
C ASP A 43 -7.51 5.19 -6.71
N ALA A 44 -8.15 4.05 -6.45
CA ALA A 44 -7.66 2.76 -6.94
C ALA A 44 -7.80 2.68 -8.47
N ASP A 45 -6.71 2.37 -9.15
CA ASP A 45 -6.63 2.22 -10.61
C ASP A 45 -5.62 1.11 -11.00
N ASP A 46 -5.15 1.13 -12.25
CA ASP A 46 -4.20 0.13 -12.76
C ASP A 46 -2.81 0.21 -12.11
N HIS A 47 -2.43 1.35 -11.51
CA HIS A 47 -1.10 1.61 -10.95
C HIS A 47 -1.13 1.78 -9.42
N HIS A 48 -2.19 2.42 -8.92
CA HIS A 48 -2.36 2.80 -7.53
C HIS A 48 -3.39 1.92 -6.83
N TYR A 49 -3.07 1.53 -5.60
CA TYR A 49 -3.98 0.77 -4.77
C TYR A 49 -4.00 1.34 -3.35
N PRO A 50 -4.64 2.50 -3.13
CA PRO A 50 -4.74 3.11 -1.81
C PRO A 50 -5.50 2.19 -0.86
N GLY A 51 -5.00 2.07 0.37
CA GLY A 51 -5.61 1.17 1.35
C GLY A 51 -5.15 1.44 2.77
N THR A 52 -6.12 1.43 3.70
CA THR A 52 -5.87 1.46 5.15
C THR A 52 -6.54 0.26 5.79
N TYR A 53 -5.78 -0.49 6.59
CA TYR A 53 -6.20 -1.75 7.20
C TYR A 53 -6.15 -1.64 8.71
N LEU A 54 -7.24 -2.06 9.37
CA LEU A 54 -7.32 -2.20 10.82
C LEU A 54 -6.89 -3.62 11.22
N ALA A 55 -6.06 -3.74 12.25
CA ALA A 55 -5.70 -5.04 12.81
C ALA A 55 -6.96 -5.75 13.33
N GLY A 56 -7.22 -6.96 12.81
CA GLY A 56 -8.44 -7.72 13.11
C GLY A 56 -9.69 -7.22 12.38
N GLY A 57 -9.60 -6.21 11.52
CA GLY A 57 -10.69 -5.79 10.64
C GLY A 57 -10.73 -6.66 9.38
N TYR A 58 -11.81 -7.41 9.19
CA TYR A 58 -12.03 -8.22 7.98
C TYR A 58 -13.50 -8.25 7.61
N ASN A 59 -13.78 -8.42 6.31
CA ASN A 59 -15.14 -8.63 5.82
C ASN A 59 -15.55 -10.09 6.08
N ARG A 60 -16.78 -10.29 6.58
CA ARG A 60 -17.37 -11.60 6.87
C ARG A 60 -18.18 -12.13 5.69
N LEU A 61 -17.71 -11.88 4.47
CA LEU A 61 -18.45 -12.20 3.25
C LEU A 61 -18.82 -13.69 3.26
N ASN A 62 -20.13 -13.97 3.22
CA ASN A 62 -20.66 -15.33 3.15
C ASN A 62 -20.98 -15.67 1.70
N THR A 63 -20.65 -16.88 1.27
CA THR A 63 -21.00 -17.39 -0.05
C THR A 63 -21.96 -18.55 0.11
N GLU A 64 -23.07 -18.53 -0.63
CA GLU A 64 -23.97 -19.67 -0.74
C GLU A 64 -23.36 -20.69 -1.71
N VAL A 65 -23.10 -21.91 -1.23
CA VAL A 65 -22.59 -23.00 -2.06
C VAL A 65 -23.77 -23.92 -2.40
N VAL A 66 -24.18 -23.94 -3.66
CA VAL A 66 -25.24 -24.84 -4.15
C VAL A 66 -24.59 -26.17 -4.57
N GLY A 67 -25.15 -27.27 -4.09
CA GLY A 67 -24.75 -28.65 -4.44
C GLY A 67 -25.58 -29.24 -5.58
#